data_AF-A0A0D0AAA3-F1
#
_entry.id   AF-A0A0D0AAA3-F1
#
_cell.length_a   1.000
_cell.length_b   1.000
_cell.length_c   1.000
_cell.angle_alpha   90.00
_cell.angle_beta   90.00
_cell.angle_gamma   90.00
#
_symmetry.space_group_name_H-M   'P 1'
#
loop_
_entity.id
_entity.type
_entity.pdbx_description
1 polymer ?
#
loop_
_entity_poly.entity_id
_entity_poly.type
_entity_poly.pdbx_seq_one_letter_code
_entity_poly.pdbx_strand_id
1 'polypeptide(L)'
;MKHLPGVCQMSGKWSGVFIPTLIYCIGNQDEVWAIKDSPLRATLQLIWDAVYKGVPYMVTTDGPVIAVALQRLSEWRNSLGTTALVVFANFLRSQADLETDEDREQFSACLLTKSAFLFGTIKEDGSKHTEPFQSDLIMQVLAQHHCAVSGALAVVPGITTLGHAKGALALATSAMERAIRLFAKEGFLLSHIEINSRGKASKAPQKHNKSTGNESSALLAFSDANWGAPTKSYIKSITRAGDLVISKMWERAQNLTMKRHGV
;
A
#
# COMPACT_ATOMS: atom_id res chain seq x y z
N MET A 1 13.77 19.61 -17.46
CA MET A 1 13.32 19.00 -16.20
C MET A 1 12.76 20.11 -15.32
N LYS A 2 11.48 20.09 -14.95
CA LYS A 2 10.91 21.15 -14.08
C LYS A 2 11.41 20.92 -12.65
N HIS A 3 12.17 21.85 -12.09
CA HIS A 3 12.70 21.74 -10.73
C HIS A 3 11.64 22.17 -9.71
N LEU A 4 11.60 21.50 -8.55
CA LEU A 4 10.78 21.94 -7.43
C LEU A 4 11.18 23.37 -7.01
N PRO A 5 10.24 24.17 -6.49
CA PRO A 5 10.57 25.50 -5.94
C PRO A 5 11.67 25.40 -4.89
N GLY A 6 12.56 26.40 -4.83
CA GLY A 6 13.74 26.37 -3.96
C GLY A 6 13.41 26.13 -2.48
N VAL A 7 12.27 26.64 -2.01
CA VAL A 7 11.79 26.40 -0.62
C VAL A 7 11.59 24.92 -0.30
N CYS A 8 11.26 24.07 -1.28
CA CYS A 8 11.10 22.63 -1.07
C CYS A 8 12.43 21.92 -0.77
N GLN A 9 13.54 22.52 -1.16
CA GLN A 9 14.89 21.99 -0.93
C GLN A 9 15.43 22.40 0.44
N MET A 10 14.81 23.39 1.08
CA MET A 10 15.21 23.87 2.41
C MET A 10 14.52 23.05 3.51
N SER A 11 15.24 22.80 4.61
CA SER A 11 14.71 22.22 5.86
C SER A 11 14.06 20.81 5.78
N GLY A 12 14.20 20.09 4.66
CA GLY A 12 13.68 18.72 4.51
C GLY A 12 12.15 18.59 4.54
N LYS A 13 11.40 19.71 4.57
CA LYS A 13 9.94 19.72 4.70
C LYS A 13 9.22 19.01 3.56
N TRP A 14 9.78 19.03 2.36
CA TRP A 14 9.18 18.33 1.22
C TRP A 14 9.05 16.83 1.47
N SER A 15 10.15 16.16 1.79
CA SER A 15 10.17 14.71 2.06
C SER A 15 9.66 14.34 3.45
N GLY A 16 9.85 15.21 4.45
CA GLY A 16 9.53 14.93 5.84
C GLY A 16 8.12 15.35 6.29
N VAL A 17 7.43 16.22 5.55
CA VAL A 17 6.09 16.72 5.93
C VAL A 17 5.13 16.76 4.75
N PHE A 18 5.49 17.42 3.65
CA PHE A 18 4.59 17.63 2.50
C PHE A 18 4.15 16.31 1.85
N ILE A 19 5.10 15.45 1.49
CA ILE A 19 4.80 14.13 0.88
C ILE A 19 4.09 13.19 1.86
N PRO A 20 4.53 13.05 3.13
CA PRO A 20 3.77 12.29 4.13
C PRO A 20 2.33 12.78 4.29
N THR A 21 2.11 14.10 4.31
CA THR A 21 0.76 14.69 4.39
C THR A 21 -0.08 14.35 3.17
N LEU A 22 0.48 14.43 1.97
CA LEU A 22 -0.21 14.02 0.75
C LEU A 22 -0.60 12.54 0.80
N ILE A 23 0.34 11.66 1.16
CA ILE A 23 0.07 10.21 1.27
C ILE A 23 -1.01 9.94 2.33
N TYR A 24 -0.98 10.67 3.45
CA TYR A 24 -2.03 10.60 4.47
C TYR A 24 -3.39 11.01 3.90
N CYS A 25 -3.50 12.17 3.23
CA CYS A 25 -4.74 12.62 2.63
C CYS A 25 -5.29 11.61 1.60
N ILE A 26 -4.45 11.10 0.69
CA ILE A 26 -4.86 10.11 -0.31
C ILE A 26 -5.20 8.76 0.31
N GLY A 27 -4.43 8.31 1.30
CA GLY A 27 -4.66 7.05 2.01
C GLY A 27 -6.00 7.00 2.76
N ASN A 28 -6.62 8.14 3.03
CA ASN A 28 -7.94 8.25 3.64
C ASN A 28 -9.10 8.30 2.61
N GLN A 29 -8.82 8.33 1.30
CA GLN A 29 -9.85 8.46 0.25
C GLN A 29 -10.37 7.11 -0.29
N ASP A 30 -11.51 7.18 -0.98
CA ASP A 30 -12.11 6.04 -1.70
C ASP A 30 -11.47 5.81 -3.08
N GLU A 31 -10.81 6.83 -3.64
CA GLU A 31 -10.08 6.72 -4.90
C GLU A 31 -8.60 6.94 -4.62
N VAL A 32 -7.85 5.83 -4.60
CA VAL A 32 -6.41 5.84 -4.30
C VAL A 32 -5.56 5.73 -5.56
N TRP A 33 -6.12 5.44 -6.73
CA TRP A 33 -5.37 5.17 -7.96
C TRP A 33 -5.46 6.33 -8.96
N ALA A 34 -6.68 6.63 -9.42
CA ALA A 34 -6.94 7.52 -10.55
C ALA A 34 -7.39 8.92 -10.09
N ILE A 35 -6.53 9.60 -9.32
CA ILE A 35 -6.82 10.95 -8.82
C ILE A 35 -6.72 11.93 -9.99
N LYS A 36 -7.84 12.59 -10.30
CA LYS A 36 -7.89 13.61 -11.36
C LYS A 36 -7.00 14.81 -11.01
N ASP A 37 -6.39 15.43 -12.03
CA ASP A 37 -5.46 16.55 -11.85
C ASP A 37 -6.04 17.74 -11.09
N SER A 38 -7.31 18.10 -11.36
CA SER A 38 -7.94 19.24 -10.70
C SER A 38 -8.16 19.04 -9.19
N PRO A 39 -8.79 17.94 -8.73
CA PRO A 39 -8.83 17.58 -7.31
C PRO A 39 -7.45 17.41 -6.66
N LEU A 40 -6.49 16.81 -7.38
CA LEU A 40 -5.13 16.63 -6.87
C LEU A 40 -4.45 17.99 -6.67
N ARG A 41 -4.53 18.89 -7.65
CA ARG A 41 -3.99 20.25 -7.56
C ARG A 41 -4.59 20.99 -6.36
N ALA A 42 -5.90 20.93 -6.17
CA ALA A 42 -6.57 21.58 -5.04
C ALA A 42 -6.04 21.04 -3.69
N THR A 43 -5.92 19.71 -3.58
CA THR A 43 -5.33 19.05 -2.41
C THR A 43 -3.90 19.50 -2.16
N LEU A 44 -3.06 19.53 -3.20
CA LEU A 44 -1.66 19.96 -3.13
C LEU A 44 -1.53 21.43 -2.72
N GLN A 45 -2.43 22.31 -3.18
CA GLN A 45 -2.44 23.72 -2.78
C GLN A 45 -2.73 23.85 -1.28
N LEU A 46 -3.75 23.16 -0.76
CA LEU A 46 -4.08 23.20 0.68
C LEU A 46 -2.92 22.68 1.55
N ILE A 47 -2.25 21.60 1.10
CA ILE A 47 -1.07 21.08 1.79
C ILE A 47 0.09 22.08 1.71
N TRP A 48 0.30 22.72 0.56
CA TRP A 48 1.33 23.75 0.40
C TRP A 48 1.15 24.87 1.41
N ASP A 49 -0.05 25.44 1.45
CA ASP A 49 -0.38 26.57 2.32
C ASP A 49 -0.24 26.20 3.81
N ALA A 50 -0.53 24.94 4.16
CA ALA A 50 -0.36 24.43 5.52
C ALA A 50 1.12 24.18 5.91
N VAL A 51 1.93 23.65 5.00
CA VAL A 51 3.34 23.27 5.27
C VAL A 51 4.31 24.43 5.12
N TYR A 52 4.10 25.28 4.11
CA TYR A 52 4.95 26.43 3.77
C TYR A 52 4.23 27.75 4.08
N LYS A 53 3.71 27.88 5.30
CA LYS A 53 3.00 29.08 5.76
C LYS A 53 3.78 30.35 5.43
N GLY A 54 3.11 31.31 4.79
CA GLY A 54 3.69 32.60 4.41
C GLY A 54 4.60 32.56 3.17
N VAL A 55 4.68 31.44 2.45
CA VAL A 55 5.44 31.32 1.20
C VAL A 55 4.48 31.27 0.01
N PRO A 56 4.34 32.37 -0.75
CA PRO A 56 3.43 32.41 -1.89
C PRO A 56 3.88 31.43 -2.97
N TYR A 57 2.98 30.52 -3.34
CA TYR A 57 3.15 29.62 -4.48
C TYR A 57 1.79 29.12 -4.94
N MET A 58 1.61 29.06 -6.25
CA MET A 58 0.41 28.51 -6.87
C MET A 58 0.75 27.17 -7.52
N VAL A 59 0.15 26.09 -7.05
CA VAL A 59 0.27 24.77 -7.65
C VAL A 59 -0.50 24.76 -8.97
N THR A 60 0.19 24.47 -10.07
CA THR A 60 -0.43 24.30 -11.40
C THR A 60 -0.58 22.81 -11.76
N THR A 61 -1.48 22.50 -12.68
CA THR A 61 -1.75 21.12 -13.15
C THR A 61 -0.61 20.53 -13.98
N ASP A 62 0.29 21.35 -14.49
CA ASP A 62 1.45 20.95 -15.29
C ASP A 62 2.79 21.21 -14.56
N GLY A 63 2.73 21.68 -13.32
CA GLY A 63 3.88 22.16 -12.56
C GLY A 63 4.78 21.06 -11.97
N PRO A 64 5.97 21.43 -11.47
CA PRO A 64 6.88 20.48 -10.83
C PRO A 64 6.29 19.82 -9.59
N VAL A 65 5.49 20.54 -8.81
CA VAL A 65 4.89 20.03 -7.56
C VAL A 65 3.95 18.85 -7.85
N ILE A 66 3.04 18.98 -8.81
CA ILE A 66 2.11 17.89 -9.16
C ILE A 66 2.83 16.71 -9.83
N ALA A 67 3.81 16.98 -10.70
CA ALA A 67 4.58 15.93 -11.36
C ALA A 67 5.34 15.07 -10.34
N VAL A 68 6.07 15.69 -9.40
CA VAL A 68 6.80 14.96 -8.36
C VAL A 68 5.83 14.31 -7.36
N ALA A 69 4.73 14.96 -7.01
CA ALA A 69 3.70 14.37 -6.14
C ALA A 69 3.11 13.07 -6.74
N LEU A 70 2.76 13.07 -8.02
CA LEU A 70 2.27 11.88 -8.73
C LEU A 70 3.31 10.75 -8.74
N GLN A 71 4.58 11.09 -8.97
CA GLN A 71 5.68 10.14 -8.86
C GLN A 71 5.76 9.53 -7.45
N ARG A 72 5.73 10.35 -6.39
CA ARG A 72 5.78 9.88 -5.01
C ARG A 72 4.57 9.03 -4.62
N LEU A 73 3.38 9.35 -5.13
CA LEU A 73 2.19 8.50 -4.95
C LEU A 73 2.36 7.15 -5.66
N SER A 74 2.92 7.12 -6.87
CA SER A 74 3.24 5.87 -7.57
C SER A 74 4.25 5.01 -6.78
N GLU A 75 5.32 5.62 -6.30
CA GLU A 75 6.34 4.97 -5.45
C GLU A 75 5.72 4.41 -4.16
N TRP A 76 4.85 5.17 -3.49
CA TRP A 76 4.15 4.73 -2.29
C TRP A 76 3.29 3.48 -2.56
N ARG A 77 2.45 3.49 -3.60
CA ARG A 77 1.61 2.32 -3.95
C ARG A 77 2.46 1.09 -4.27
N ASN A 78 3.50 1.27 -5.09
CA ASN A 78 4.43 0.19 -5.44
C ASN A 78 5.18 -0.36 -4.20
N SER A 79 5.49 0.50 -3.23
CA SER A 79 6.12 0.07 -1.98
C SER A 79 5.22 -0.87 -1.17
N LEU A 80 3.90 -0.64 -1.16
CA LEU A 80 2.94 -1.55 -0.51
C LEU A 80 2.85 -2.89 -1.25
N GLY A 81 2.76 -2.86 -2.57
CA GLY A 81 2.78 -4.06 -3.42
C GLY A 81 4.04 -4.92 -3.22
N THR A 82 5.19 -4.27 -3.08
CA THR A 82 6.48 -4.94 -2.84
C THR A 82 6.58 -5.47 -1.41
N THR A 83 6.11 -4.69 -0.43
CA THR A 83 6.10 -5.11 0.98
C THR A 83 5.23 -6.35 1.18
N ALA A 84 4.07 -6.41 0.53
CA ALA A 84 3.20 -7.58 0.58
C ALA A 84 3.88 -8.86 0.09
N LEU A 85 4.67 -8.79 -0.99
CA LEU A 85 5.46 -9.92 -1.49
C LEU A 85 6.47 -10.40 -0.46
N VAL A 86 7.22 -9.48 0.15
CA VAL A 86 8.22 -9.82 1.17
C VAL A 86 7.55 -10.43 2.40
N VAL A 87 6.47 -9.81 2.89
CA VAL A 87 5.72 -10.30 4.06
C VAL A 87 5.20 -11.70 3.81
N PHE A 88 4.57 -11.94 2.67
CA PHE A 88 3.99 -13.25 2.36
C PHE A 88 5.07 -14.31 2.15
N ALA A 89 6.17 -13.98 1.48
CA ALA A 89 7.28 -14.91 1.31
C ALA A 89 7.97 -15.30 2.62
N ASN A 90 8.16 -14.33 3.52
CA ASN A 90 8.69 -14.61 4.85
C ASN A 90 7.72 -15.45 5.68
N PHE A 91 6.42 -15.21 5.55
CA PHE A 91 5.39 -16.05 6.15
C PHE A 91 5.50 -17.49 5.65
N LEU A 92 5.52 -17.72 4.34
CA LEU A 92 5.69 -19.05 3.76
C LEU A 92 6.99 -19.74 4.22
N ARG A 93 8.11 -19.01 4.29
CA ARG A 93 9.39 -19.55 4.82
C ARG A 93 9.32 -19.96 6.30
N SER A 94 8.46 -19.31 7.08
CA SER A 94 8.31 -19.60 8.51
C SER A 94 7.38 -20.78 8.81
N GLN A 95 6.66 -21.29 7.82
CA GLN A 95 5.78 -22.45 7.98
C GLN A 95 6.60 -23.73 7.79
N ALA A 96 6.73 -24.51 8.85
CA ALA A 96 7.56 -25.73 8.85
C ALA A 96 6.94 -26.86 7.99
N ASP A 97 5.64 -26.83 7.79
CA ASP A 97 4.84 -27.77 7.00
C ASP A 97 4.80 -27.46 5.50
N LEU A 98 5.37 -26.32 5.06
CA LEU A 98 5.43 -25.92 3.65
C LEU A 98 6.85 -26.12 3.09
N GLU A 99 7.23 -27.37 2.89
CA GLU A 99 8.59 -27.78 2.48
C GLU A 99 8.85 -27.55 0.98
N THR A 100 7.88 -27.88 0.14
CA THR A 100 7.99 -27.81 -1.32
C THR A 100 7.36 -26.55 -1.91
N ASP A 101 7.63 -26.28 -3.18
CA ASP A 101 6.96 -25.18 -3.88
C ASP A 101 5.49 -25.52 -4.16
N GLU A 102 5.19 -26.80 -4.37
CA GLU A 102 3.82 -27.32 -4.51
C GLU A 102 3.00 -27.12 -3.23
N ASP A 103 3.58 -27.37 -2.04
CA ASP A 103 2.90 -27.13 -0.75
C ASP A 103 2.54 -25.64 -0.60
N ARG A 104 3.47 -24.75 -0.96
CA ARG A 104 3.28 -23.30 -0.88
C ARG A 104 2.24 -22.81 -1.87
N GLU A 105 2.21 -23.35 -3.09
CA GLU A 105 1.20 -23.06 -4.10
C GLU A 105 -0.19 -23.47 -3.59
N GLN A 106 -0.34 -24.71 -3.11
CA GLN A 106 -1.61 -25.24 -2.62
C GLN A 106 -2.11 -24.47 -1.40
N PHE A 107 -1.24 -24.20 -0.44
CA PHE A 107 -1.57 -23.40 0.73
C PHE A 107 -1.99 -21.96 0.34
N SER A 108 -1.28 -21.35 -0.61
CA SER A 108 -1.65 -20.02 -1.14
C SER A 108 -3.03 -20.05 -1.81
N ALA A 109 -3.37 -21.12 -2.53
CA ALA A 109 -4.69 -21.30 -3.12
C ALA A 109 -5.80 -21.45 -2.04
N CYS A 110 -5.50 -22.15 -0.94
CA CYS A 110 -6.41 -22.24 0.21
C CYS A 110 -6.67 -20.86 0.83
N LEU A 111 -5.65 -20.01 0.99
CA LEU A 111 -5.82 -18.64 1.51
C LEU A 111 -6.72 -17.75 0.64
N LEU A 112 -6.76 -17.97 -0.68
CA LEU A 112 -7.67 -17.27 -1.59
C LEU A 112 -9.11 -17.79 -1.52
N THR A 113 -9.30 -19.03 -1.08
CA THR A 113 -10.62 -19.64 -0.96
C THR A 113 -11.43 -18.91 0.10
N LYS A 114 -12.62 -18.40 -0.29
CA LYS A 114 -13.48 -17.54 0.54
C LYS A 114 -12.74 -16.32 1.14
N SER A 115 -11.63 -15.89 0.52
CA SER A 115 -10.77 -14.81 1.01
C SER A 115 -10.29 -15.00 2.46
N ALA A 116 -9.94 -16.24 2.84
CA ALA A 116 -9.49 -16.58 4.19
C ALA A 116 -8.34 -15.68 4.70
N PHE A 117 -7.46 -15.23 3.80
CA PHE A 117 -6.35 -14.32 4.11
C PHE A 117 -6.76 -12.96 4.72
N LEU A 118 -8.04 -12.57 4.64
CA LEU A 118 -8.54 -11.32 5.23
C LEU A 118 -8.67 -11.41 6.76
N PHE A 119 -8.87 -12.61 7.29
CA PHE A 119 -9.37 -12.79 8.65
C PHE A 119 -8.22 -12.90 9.66
N GLY A 120 -8.41 -12.31 10.85
CA GLY A 120 -7.49 -12.45 11.97
C GLY A 120 -7.47 -13.87 12.55
N THR A 121 -8.62 -14.56 12.47
CA THR A 121 -8.76 -15.95 12.90
C THR A 121 -9.39 -16.79 11.79
N ILE A 122 -8.59 -17.72 11.24
CA ILE A 122 -9.01 -18.74 10.28
C ILE A 122 -9.40 -19.99 11.06
N LYS A 123 -10.46 -20.68 10.61
CA LYS A 123 -10.94 -21.90 11.23
C LYS A 123 -10.89 -23.04 10.22
N GLU A 124 -10.25 -24.13 10.59
CA GLU A 124 -10.00 -25.29 9.71
C GLU A 124 -11.21 -26.21 9.61
N ASP A 125 -12.11 -26.17 10.60
CA ASP A 125 -13.34 -26.97 10.68
C ASP A 125 -14.45 -26.53 9.69
N GLY A 126 -14.15 -25.59 8.80
CA GLY A 126 -15.10 -25.03 7.83
C GLY A 126 -16.12 -24.05 8.41
N SER A 127 -16.07 -23.78 9.72
CA SER A 127 -16.90 -22.74 10.33
C SER A 127 -16.44 -21.33 9.95
N LYS A 128 -17.28 -20.34 10.22
CA LYS A 128 -17.08 -18.96 9.73
C LYS A 128 -15.80 -18.35 10.33
N HIS A 129 -14.90 -17.88 9.45
CA HIS A 129 -13.75 -17.07 9.86
C HIS A 129 -14.20 -15.79 10.57
N THR A 130 -13.38 -15.30 11.49
CA THR A 130 -13.73 -14.15 12.34
C THR A 130 -12.69 -13.05 12.22
N GLU A 131 -13.06 -11.83 12.62
CA GLU A 131 -12.18 -10.66 12.56
C GLU A 131 -11.78 -10.28 11.12
N PRO A 132 -12.74 -9.88 10.27
CA PRO A 132 -12.43 -9.51 8.89
C PRO A 132 -11.47 -8.31 8.85
N PHE A 133 -10.55 -8.34 7.88
CA PHE A 133 -9.47 -7.37 7.67
C PHE A 133 -8.43 -7.30 8.80
N GLN A 134 -8.44 -8.22 9.78
CA GLN A 134 -7.50 -8.22 10.91
C GLN A 134 -6.35 -9.22 10.77
N SER A 135 -6.11 -9.74 9.56
CA SER A 135 -4.97 -10.59 9.25
C SER A 135 -3.64 -9.88 9.51
N ASP A 136 -2.73 -10.55 10.22
CA ASP A 136 -1.39 -10.03 10.49
C ASP A 136 -0.58 -9.77 9.22
N LEU A 137 -0.85 -10.52 8.14
CA LEU A 137 -0.22 -10.29 6.84
C LEU A 137 -0.59 -8.90 6.30
N ILE A 138 -1.87 -8.51 6.39
CA ILE A 138 -2.35 -7.20 5.94
C ILE A 138 -1.82 -6.10 6.85
N MET A 139 -1.81 -6.32 8.18
CA MET A 139 -1.31 -5.34 9.14
C MET A 139 0.17 -5.03 8.94
N GLN A 140 1.00 -6.03 8.60
CA GLN A 140 2.41 -5.82 8.29
C GLN A 140 2.62 -4.98 7.02
N VAL A 141 1.72 -5.05 6.04
CA VAL A 141 1.74 -4.18 4.86
C VAL A 141 1.23 -2.78 5.20
N LEU A 142 0.18 -2.67 6.02
CA LEU A 142 -0.34 -1.37 6.46
C LEU A 142 0.68 -0.60 7.33
N ALA A 143 1.53 -1.31 8.08
CA ALA A 143 2.67 -0.72 8.78
C ALA A 143 3.61 0.07 7.85
N GLN A 144 3.77 -0.35 6.59
CA GLN A 144 4.55 0.41 5.60
C GLN A 144 3.87 1.73 5.22
N HIS A 145 2.54 1.79 5.19
CA HIS A 145 1.83 3.06 5.04
C HIS A 145 2.02 3.96 6.26
N HIS A 146 1.98 3.40 7.48
CA HIS A 146 2.25 4.17 8.70
C HIS A 146 3.64 4.84 8.65
N CYS A 147 4.68 4.09 8.25
CA CYS A 147 6.01 4.67 8.04
C CYS A 147 6.00 5.79 6.99
N ALA A 148 5.26 5.62 5.88
CA ALA A 148 5.19 6.60 4.80
C ALA A 148 4.48 7.92 5.18
N VAL A 149 3.60 7.89 6.18
CA VAL A 149 2.91 9.09 6.69
C VAL A 149 3.55 9.65 7.96
N SER A 150 4.69 9.11 8.39
CA SER A 150 5.44 9.68 9.52
C SER A 150 5.85 11.12 9.19
N GLY A 151 5.50 12.05 10.08
CA GLY A 151 5.70 13.50 9.86
C GLY A 151 4.58 14.21 9.10
N ALA A 152 3.50 13.51 8.71
CA ALA A 152 2.31 14.14 8.14
C ALA A 152 1.66 15.12 9.12
N LEU A 153 1.07 16.19 8.59
CA LEU A 153 0.19 17.06 9.37
C LEU A 153 -1.08 16.30 9.73
N ALA A 154 -1.42 16.27 11.03
CA ALA A 154 -2.64 15.64 11.52
C ALA A 154 -3.91 16.31 10.96
N VAL A 155 -3.85 17.63 10.73
CA VAL A 155 -4.96 18.43 10.20
C VAL A 155 -4.44 19.36 9.11
N VAL A 156 -5.06 19.29 7.94
CA VAL A 156 -4.87 20.27 6.85
C VAL A 156 -6.18 21.02 6.68
N PRO A 157 -6.21 22.35 6.92
CA PRO A 157 -7.41 23.14 6.73
C PRO A 157 -8.01 22.94 5.33
N GLY A 158 -9.31 22.69 5.26
CA GLY A 158 -10.02 22.42 4.00
C GLY A 158 -9.95 20.97 3.50
N ILE A 159 -9.25 20.07 4.19
CA ILE A 159 -9.24 18.63 3.91
C ILE A 159 -9.83 17.87 5.09
N THR A 160 -10.93 17.16 4.86
CA THR A 160 -11.55 16.30 5.86
C THR A 160 -10.96 14.89 5.78
N THR A 161 -10.20 14.47 6.81
CA THR A 161 -9.67 13.10 6.93
C THR A 161 -10.41 12.36 8.05
N LEU A 162 -11.63 11.87 7.76
CA LEU A 162 -12.47 11.17 8.75
C LEU A 162 -12.26 9.66 8.78
N GLY A 163 -11.52 9.08 7.83
CA GLY A 163 -11.53 7.63 7.59
C GLY A 163 -10.16 6.98 7.74
N HIS A 164 -9.65 6.89 8.98
CA HIS A 164 -8.47 6.15 9.48
C HIS A 164 -7.69 5.28 8.45
N ALA A 165 -7.11 5.90 7.42
CA ALA A 165 -6.37 5.21 6.36
C ALA A 165 -7.18 4.14 5.57
N LYS A 166 -8.50 4.32 5.38
CA LYS A 166 -9.39 3.39 4.68
C LYS A 166 -8.89 2.97 3.29
N GLY A 167 -8.51 3.94 2.48
CA GLY A 167 -7.95 3.71 1.15
C GLY A 167 -6.64 2.92 1.21
N ALA A 168 -5.78 3.23 2.19
CA ALA A 168 -4.52 2.51 2.40
C ALA A 168 -4.74 1.08 2.89
N LEU A 169 -5.73 0.81 3.75
CA LEU A 169 -6.10 -0.54 4.16
C LEU A 169 -6.60 -1.38 2.98
N ALA A 170 -7.46 -0.80 2.13
CA ALA A 170 -7.92 -1.48 0.92
C ALA A 170 -6.75 -1.78 -0.04
N LEU A 171 -5.84 -0.82 -0.19
CA LEU A 171 -4.65 -0.96 -1.02
C LEU A 171 -3.69 -2.03 -0.47
N ALA A 172 -3.44 -2.06 0.84
CA ALA A 172 -2.65 -3.10 1.51
C ALA A 172 -3.29 -4.48 1.35
N THR A 173 -4.62 -4.55 1.45
CA THR A 173 -5.39 -5.78 1.25
C THR A 173 -5.24 -6.30 -0.19
N SER A 174 -5.39 -5.42 -1.19
CA SER A 174 -5.17 -5.77 -2.60
C SER A 174 -3.73 -6.17 -2.89
N ALA A 175 -2.75 -5.51 -2.26
CA ALA A 175 -1.34 -5.86 -2.37
C ALA A 175 -1.07 -7.28 -1.82
N MET A 176 -1.69 -7.64 -0.69
CA MET A 176 -1.58 -8.99 -0.12
C MET A 176 -2.26 -10.04 -0.99
N GLU A 177 -3.47 -9.77 -1.49
CA GLU A 177 -4.13 -10.67 -2.44
C GLU A 177 -3.26 -10.89 -3.69
N ARG A 178 -2.64 -9.84 -4.21
CA ARG A 178 -1.69 -9.93 -5.31
C ARG A 178 -0.53 -10.86 -5.00
N ALA A 179 0.09 -10.69 -3.83
CA ALA A 179 1.19 -11.54 -3.41
C ALA A 179 0.75 -13.02 -3.38
N ILE A 180 -0.38 -13.32 -2.76
CA ILE A 180 -0.89 -14.69 -2.65
C ILE A 180 -1.22 -15.27 -4.04
N ARG A 181 -1.86 -14.50 -4.93
CA ARG A 181 -2.16 -14.95 -6.31
C ARG A 181 -0.92 -15.28 -7.13
N LEU A 182 0.18 -14.57 -6.90
CA LEU A 182 1.43 -14.85 -7.60
C LEU A 182 1.95 -16.26 -7.26
N PHE A 183 1.96 -16.63 -5.98
CA PHE A 183 2.35 -17.99 -5.55
C PHE A 183 1.31 -19.04 -5.96
N ALA A 184 0.01 -18.73 -5.82
CA ALA A 184 -1.06 -19.71 -6.03
C ALA A 184 -1.37 -20.02 -7.51
N LYS A 185 -1.03 -19.14 -8.44
CA LYS A 185 -1.52 -19.22 -9.84
C LYS A 185 -0.50 -18.87 -10.91
N GLU A 186 0.53 -18.10 -10.57
CA GLU A 186 1.48 -17.56 -11.54
C GLU A 186 2.84 -18.27 -11.49
N GLY A 187 2.93 -19.40 -10.77
CA GLY A 187 4.17 -20.17 -10.62
C GLY A 187 5.30 -19.39 -9.95
N PHE A 188 4.95 -18.43 -9.08
CA PHE A 188 5.93 -17.60 -8.41
C PHE A 188 6.54 -18.35 -7.23
N LEU A 189 7.88 -18.49 -7.23
CA LEU A 189 8.62 -19.26 -6.24
C LEU A 189 9.34 -18.35 -5.24
N LEU A 190 9.70 -18.89 -4.07
CA LEU A 190 10.49 -18.15 -3.08
C LEU A 190 11.86 -17.71 -3.60
N SER A 191 12.45 -18.49 -4.51
CA SER A 191 13.72 -18.19 -5.18
C SER A 191 13.65 -16.94 -6.08
N HIS A 192 12.45 -16.55 -6.52
CA HIS A 192 12.24 -15.33 -7.31
C HIS A 192 12.27 -14.05 -6.47
N ILE A 193 12.26 -14.16 -5.13
CA ILE A 193 12.36 -13.02 -4.23
C ILE A 193 13.77 -12.96 -3.66
N GLU A 194 14.59 -12.16 -4.29
CA GLU A 194 15.82 -11.68 -3.69
C GLU A 194 15.46 -10.61 -2.63
N ILE A 195 15.77 -10.85 -1.36
CA ILE A 195 15.62 -9.88 -0.27
C ILE A 195 17.00 -9.31 0.03
N ASN A 196 17.16 -8.00 -0.06
CA ASN A 196 18.42 -7.35 0.28
C ASN A 196 18.65 -7.32 1.81
N SER A 197 19.85 -6.92 2.23
CA SER A 197 20.24 -6.80 3.64
C SER A 197 19.36 -5.87 4.49
N ARG A 198 18.49 -5.07 3.87
CA ARG A 198 17.51 -4.19 4.54
C ARG A 198 16.10 -4.76 4.55
N GLY A 199 15.91 -6.03 4.20
CA GLY A 199 14.61 -6.69 4.20
C GLY A 199 13.67 -6.25 3.07
N LYS A 200 14.19 -5.62 1.99
CA LYS A 200 13.37 -5.21 0.83
C LYS A 200 13.61 -6.14 -0.36
N ALA A 201 12.57 -6.45 -1.11
CA ALA A 201 12.73 -7.18 -2.37
C ALA A 201 13.56 -6.36 -3.36
N SER A 202 14.59 -6.97 -3.99
CA SER A 202 15.46 -6.30 -4.96
C SER A 202 14.97 -6.40 -6.40
N LYS A 203 14.03 -7.31 -6.72
CA LYS A 203 13.44 -7.46 -8.06
C LYS A 203 11.92 -7.63 -8.01
N ALA A 204 11.25 -7.08 -9.01
CA ALA A 204 9.82 -7.26 -9.21
C ALA A 204 9.54 -8.58 -9.95
N PRO A 205 8.41 -9.27 -9.66
CA PRO A 205 7.97 -10.41 -10.45
C PRO A 205 7.84 -10.06 -11.93
N GLN A 206 8.40 -10.90 -12.81
CA GLN A 206 8.27 -10.79 -14.26
C GLN A 206 7.56 -12.01 -14.82
N LYS A 207 6.75 -11.82 -15.85
CA LYS A 207 6.10 -12.89 -16.62
C LYS A 207 6.58 -12.84 -18.05
N HIS A 208 6.83 -14.00 -18.65
CA HIS A 208 7.16 -14.09 -20.06
C HIS A 208 5.94 -13.67 -20.90
N ASN A 209 6.06 -12.61 -21.68
CA ASN A 209 5.00 -12.14 -22.57
C ASN A 209 5.06 -12.92 -23.89
N LYS A 210 4.10 -13.85 -24.09
CA LYS A 210 4.01 -14.68 -25.29
C LYS A 210 3.88 -13.89 -26.60
N SER A 211 3.36 -12.66 -26.55
CA SER A 211 3.17 -11.82 -27.75
C SER A 211 4.44 -11.08 -28.17
N THR A 212 5.32 -10.73 -27.21
CA THR A 212 6.52 -9.91 -27.51
C THR A 212 7.82 -10.68 -27.32
N GLY A 213 7.77 -11.90 -26.78
CA GLY A 213 8.94 -12.72 -26.44
C GLY A 213 9.77 -12.18 -25.26
N ASN A 214 9.35 -11.08 -24.66
CA ASN A 214 10.09 -10.39 -23.58
C ASN A 214 9.46 -10.70 -22.22
N GLU A 215 10.30 -10.74 -21.19
CA GLU A 215 9.83 -10.69 -19.81
C GLU A 215 9.24 -9.32 -19.52
N SER A 216 8.02 -9.31 -18.97
CA SER A 216 7.29 -8.09 -18.63
C SER A 216 6.79 -8.17 -17.20
N SER A 217 7.10 -7.14 -16.41
CA SER A 217 6.53 -6.92 -15.10
C SER A 217 5.14 -6.28 -15.18
N ALA A 218 4.72 -5.75 -16.34
CA ALA A 218 3.49 -4.97 -16.48
C ALA A 218 2.23 -5.79 -16.17
N LEU A 219 2.20 -7.06 -16.59
CA LEU A 219 1.08 -7.98 -16.31
C LEU A 219 0.95 -8.30 -14.82
N LEU A 220 2.06 -8.25 -14.09
CA LEU A 220 2.11 -8.53 -12.67
C LEU A 220 2.21 -7.25 -11.85
N ALA A 221 2.17 -6.06 -12.47
CA ALA A 221 2.39 -4.80 -11.78
C ALA A 221 1.24 -4.49 -10.81
N PHE A 222 1.59 -3.89 -9.66
CA PHE A 222 0.62 -3.36 -8.73
C PHE A 222 0.18 -1.96 -9.20
N SER A 223 -0.68 -1.95 -10.23
CA SER A 223 -1.17 -0.75 -10.93
C SER A 223 -2.69 -0.68 -10.91
N ASP A 224 -3.25 0.49 -11.20
CA ASP A 224 -4.70 0.68 -11.33
C ASP A 224 -5.33 -0.26 -12.35
N ALA A 225 -4.69 -0.41 -13.51
CA ALA A 225 -5.16 -1.27 -14.60
C ALA A 225 -5.38 -2.73 -14.14
N ASN A 226 -4.54 -3.23 -13.23
CA ASN A 226 -4.60 -4.62 -12.77
C ASN A 226 -5.35 -4.77 -11.44
N TRP A 227 -5.25 -3.77 -10.54
CA TRP A 227 -5.66 -3.87 -9.14
C TRP A 227 -6.62 -2.79 -8.67
N GLY A 228 -7.00 -1.84 -9.53
CA GLY A 228 -7.98 -0.80 -9.23
C GLY A 228 -9.35 -1.36 -8.89
N ALA A 229 -9.84 -2.33 -9.68
CA ALA A 229 -11.13 -2.97 -9.43
C ALA A 229 -11.17 -3.79 -8.12
N PRO A 230 -10.20 -4.68 -7.82
CA PRO A 230 -10.08 -5.32 -6.51
C PRO A 230 -10.04 -4.31 -5.36
N THR A 231 -9.22 -3.26 -5.47
CA THR A 231 -9.08 -2.22 -4.43
C THR A 231 -10.43 -1.56 -4.13
N LYS A 232 -11.18 -1.17 -5.18
CA LYS A 232 -12.52 -0.57 -5.05
C LYS A 232 -13.53 -1.51 -4.40
N SER A 233 -13.43 -2.82 -4.66
CA SER A 233 -14.25 -3.83 -3.99
C SER A 233 -13.96 -3.87 -2.48
N TYR A 234 -12.69 -3.86 -2.09
CA TYR A 234 -12.32 -3.81 -0.67
C TYR A 234 -12.73 -2.52 0.02
N ILE A 235 -12.66 -1.37 -0.65
CA ILE A 235 -13.15 -0.10 -0.09
C ILE A 235 -14.63 -0.19 0.26
N LYS A 236 -15.46 -0.79 -0.60
CA LYS A 236 -16.88 -1.03 -0.32
C LYS A 236 -17.06 -1.97 0.87
N SER A 237 -16.30 -3.06 0.94
CA SER A 237 -16.38 -4.04 2.03
C SER A 237 -15.93 -3.47 3.38
N ILE A 238 -14.84 -2.70 3.41
CA ILE A 238 -14.34 -2.02 4.59
C ILE A 238 -15.34 -0.96 5.07
N THR A 239 -15.93 -0.20 4.13
CA THR A 239 -16.97 0.78 4.47
C THR A 239 -18.19 0.11 5.12
N ARG A 240 -18.58 -1.08 4.64
CA ARG A 240 -19.66 -1.87 5.27
C ARG A 240 -19.30 -2.44 6.63
N ALA A 241 -18.01 -2.70 6.89
CA ALA A 241 -17.54 -3.18 8.19
C ALA A 241 -17.58 -2.10 9.28
N GLY A 242 -17.60 -0.82 8.89
CA GLY A 242 -17.78 0.32 9.79
C GLY A 242 -16.47 0.88 10.36
N ASP A 243 -16.52 2.13 10.81
CA ASP A 243 -15.33 2.91 11.19
C ASP A 243 -14.54 2.29 12.36
N LEU A 244 -15.22 1.64 13.31
CA LEU A 244 -14.59 0.98 14.45
C LEU A 244 -13.56 -0.09 14.02
N VAL A 245 -13.86 -0.82 12.94
CA VAL A 245 -12.92 -1.81 12.39
C VAL A 245 -11.69 -1.10 11.83
N ILE A 246 -11.90 0.01 11.12
CA ILE A 246 -10.83 0.79 10.50
C ILE A 246 -9.90 1.36 11.57
N SER A 247 -10.45 1.98 12.63
CA SER A 247 -9.68 2.52 13.75
C SER A 247 -8.87 1.44 14.46
N LYS A 248 -9.47 0.29 14.78
CA LYS A 248 -8.77 -0.84 15.43
C LYS A 248 -7.61 -1.35 14.58
N MET A 249 -7.78 -1.40 13.25
CA MET A 249 -6.73 -1.85 12.33
C MET A 249 -5.59 -0.85 12.23
N TRP A 250 -5.92 0.43 12.21
CA TRP A 250 -4.95 1.49 12.25
C TRP A 250 -4.07 1.41 13.52
N GLU A 251 -4.69 1.30 14.70
CA GLU A 251 -3.97 1.17 15.98
C GLU A 251 -3.06 -0.08 16.02
N ARG A 252 -3.54 -1.22 15.53
CA ARG A 252 -2.73 -2.45 15.47
C ARG A 252 -1.50 -2.28 14.58
N ALA A 253 -1.65 -1.65 13.41
CA ALA A 253 -0.52 -1.36 12.52
C ALA A 253 0.49 -0.39 13.15
N GLN A 254 0.01 0.63 13.88
CA GLN A 254 0.86 1.54 14.64
C GLN A 254 1.71 0.80 15.68
N ASN A 255 1.09 -0.07 16.47
CA ASN A 255 1.78 -0.87 17.49
C ASN A 255 2.86 -1.79 16.89
N LEU A 256 2.62 -2.37 15.71
CA LEU A 256 3.63 -3.15 14.98
C LEU A 256 4.83 -2.30 14.57
N THR A 257 4.61 -1.06 14.15
CA THR A 257 5.73 -0.17 13.81
C THR A 257 6.54 0.24 15.03
N MET A 258 5.92 0.50 16.19
CA MET A 258 6.64 0.86 17.42
C MET A 258 7.56 -0.28 17.88
N LYS A 259 7.05 -1.51 17.91
CA LYS A 259 7.84 -2.72 18.24
C LYS A 259 9.05 -2.93 17.32
N ARG A 260 8.93 -2.58 16.03
CA ARG A 260 10.04 -2.69 15.06
C ARG A 260 11.13 -1.63 15.26
N HIS A 261 10.83 -0.51 15.94
CA HIS A 261 11.78 0.57 16.20
C HIS A 261 12.34 0.55 17.64
N GLY A 262 12.00 -0.45 18.46
CA GLY A 262 12.56 -0.62 19.80
C GLY A 262 12.12 0.45 20.81
N VAL A 263 10.90 0.99 20.64
CA VAL A 263 10.23 1.88 21.61
C VAL A 263 9.08 1.14 22.26
#